data_AF-A0A435GUS5-F1
#
_entry.id   AF-A0A435GUS5-F1
#
_cell.length_a   1.000
_cell.length_b   1.000
_cell.length_c   1.000
_cell.angle_alpha   90.00
_cell.angle_beta   90.00
_cell.angle_gamma   90.00
#
_symmetry.space_group_name_H-M   'P 1'
#
loop_
_entity.id
_entity.type
_entity.pdbx_description
1 polymer ?
#
loop_
_entity_poly.entity_id
_entity_poly.type
_entity_poly.pdbx_seq_one_letter_code
_entity_poly.pdbx_strand_id
1 'polypeptide(L)'
;VQNAVDRVHLGVATGVLTFLRSLGSALGVAMLGAVALGYGLPLAGEGVRIAGHSATIEPFVMIFAVAAATLLLGLITLTLMPEKELRGYAENAAPMLAE
;
A
#
# COMPACT_ATOMS: atom_id res chain seq x y z
N VAL A 1 -8.97 -5.73 8.82
CA VAL A 1 -8.47 -6.05 10.17
C VAL A 1 -9.58 -6.31 11.19
N GLN A 2 -10.69 -5.58 11.13
CA GLN A 2 -11.74 -5.63 12.16
C GLN A 2 -12.47 -6.98 12.25
N ASN A 3 -12.64 -7.69 11.12
CA ASN A 3 -13.22 -9.03 11.09
C ASN A 3 -12.23 -10.16 11.44
N ALA A 4 -10.95 -9.82 11.69
CA ALA A 4 -9.88 -10.80 11.78
C ALA A 4 -9.42 -11.13 13.21
N VAL A 5 -9.78 -10.31 14.18
CA VAL A 5 -9.32 -10.40 15.57
C VAL A 5 -10.47 -10.10 16.54
N ASP A 6 -10.35 -10.55 17.78
CA ASP A 6 -11.34 -10.26 18.82
C ASP A 6 -11.31 -8.78 19.22
N ARG A 7 -12.44 -8.27 19.73
CA ARG A 7 -12.62 -6.85 20.06
C ARG A 7 -11.53 -6.29 20.97
N VAL A 8 -11.06 -7.09 21.92
CA VAL A 8 -10.00 -6.72 22.88
C VAL A 8 -8.66 -6.44 22.18
N HIS A 9 -8.38 -7.07 21.04
CA HIS A 9 -7.11 -6.93 20.30
C HIS A 9 -7.19 -5.99 19.08
N LEU A 10 -8.35 -5.37 18.83
CA LEU A 10 -8.57 -4.51 17.66
C LEU A 10 -7.59 -3.33 17.59
N GLY A 11 -7.26 -2.73 18.74
CA GLY A 11 -6.32 -1.61 18.81
C GLY A 11 -4.93 -1.99 18.31
N VAL A 12 -4.38 -3.10 18.82
CA VAL A 12 -3.05 -3.61 18.41
C VAL A 12 -3.05 -3.99 16.94
N ALA A 13 -4.07 -4.72 16.49
CA ALA A 13 -4.15 -5.15 15.09
C ALA A 13 -4.24 -3.96 14.12
N THR A 14 -5.00 -2.93 14.48
CA THR A 14 -5.11 -1.69 13.68
C THR A 14 -3.81 -0.88 13.71
N GLY A 15 -3.13 -0.84 14.85
CA GLY A 15 -1.81 -0.24 14.99
C GLY A 15 -0.77 -0.89 14.08
N VAL A 16 -0.70 -2.22 14.08
CA VAL A 16 0.19 -2.99 13.18
C VAL A 16 -0.17 -2.73 11.71
N LEU A 17 -1.44 -2.75 11.33
CA LEU A 17 -1.86 -2.45 9.96
C LEU A 17 -1.45 -1.03 9.54
N THR A 18 -1.58 -0.05 10.43
CA THR A 18 -1.18 1.34 10.16
C THR A 18 0.33 1.47 10.02
N PHE A 19 1.10 0.80 10.88
CA PHE A 19 2.55 0.72 10.76
C PHE A 19 2.97 0.10 9.43
N LEU A 20 2.41 -1.05 9.06
CA LEU A 20 2.71 -1.72 7.79
C LEU A 20 2.34 -0.86 6.59
N ARG A 21 1.24 -0.12 6.65
CA ARG A 21 0.85 0.82 5.60
C ARG A 21 1.85 1.97 5.46
N SER A 22 2.29 2.54 6.58
CA SER A 22 3.33 3.58 6.59
C SER A 22 4.65 3.07 6.03
N LEU A 23 5.10 1.89 6.50
CA LEU A 23 6.32 1.23 6.03
C LEU A 23 6.25 0.94 4.52
N GLY A 24 5.14 0.40 4.04
CA GLY A 24 4.93 0.15 2.62
C GLY A 24 5.01 1.42 1.77
N SER A 25 4.51 2.56 2.29
CA SER A 25 4.63 3.84 1.58
C SER A 25 6.08 4.32 1.45
N ALA A 26 6.88 4.22 2.53
CA ALA A 26 8.29 4.59 2.51
C ALA A 26 9.11 3.67 1.59
N LEU A 27 8.84 2.36 1.64
CA LEU A 27 9.46 1.37 0.75
C LEU A 27 9.10 1.64 -0.72
N GLY A 28 7.84 1.96 -1.02
CA GLY A 28 7.39 2.29 -2.37
C GLY A 28 8.12 3.50 -2.94
N VAL A 29 8.23 4.59 -2.15
CA VAL A 29 8.98 5.79 -2.56
C VAL A 29 10.45 5.47 -2.80
N ALA A 30 11.09 4.73 -1.90
CA ALA A 30 12.51 4.35 -2.03
C ALA A 30 12.76 3.50 -3.29
N MET A 31 11.88 2.53 -3.57
CA MET A 31 11.97 1.67 -4.74
C MET A 31 11.85 2.46 -6.04
N LEU A 32 10.85 3.33 -6.17
CA LEU A 32 10.67 4.14 -7.37
C LEU A 32 11.80 5.18 -7.54
N GLY A 33 12.30 5.75 -6.44
CA GLY A 33 13.48 6.62 -6.45
C GLY A 33 14.74 5.90 -6.92
N ALA A 34 14.94 4.64 -6.50
CA ALA A 34 16.05 3.81 -6.98
C ALA A 34 15.93 3.49 -8.47
N VAL A 35 14.72 3.23 -8.98
CA VAL A 35 14.47 3.04 -10.42
C VAL A 35 14.80 4.32 -11.18
N ALA A 36 14.32 5.48 -10.72
CA ALA A 36 14.65 6.77 -11.34
C ALA A 36 16.17 6.99 -11.42
N LEU A 37 16.91 6.81 -10.30
CA LEU A 37 18.37 6.94 -10.29
C LEU A 37 19.06 5.93 -11.20
N GLY A 38 18.61 4.68 -11.19
CA GLY A 38 19.17 3.60 -12.02
C GLY A 38 19.04 3.85 -13.52
N TYR A 39 17.99 4.56 -13.94
CA TYR A 39 17.77 4.98 -15.34
C TYR A 39 18.24 6.42 -15.62
N GLY A 40 19.01 7.02 -14.72
CA GLY A 40 19.66 8.32 -14.95
C GLY A 40 18.72 9.53 -14.86
N LEU A 41 17.52 9.39 -14.28
CA LEU A 41 16.66 10.54 -13.97
C LEU A 41 17.33 11.37 -12.85
N PRO A 42 17.65 12.65 -13.10
CA PRO A 42 18.15 13.51 -12.06
C PRO A 42 17.04 13.73 -11.03
N LEU A 43 17.18 13.13 -9.86
CA LEU A 43 16.39 13.50 -8.70
C LEU A 43 16.82 14.88 -8.23
N ALA A 44 15.88 15.69 -7.74
CA ALA A 44 16.14 17.06 -7.28
C ALA A 44 17.11 17.07 -6.08
N GLY A 45 18.41 17.00 -6.38
CA GLY A 45 19.51 17.18 -5.45
C GLY A 45 20.17 18.54 -5.67
N GLU A 46 20.75 19.09 -4.60
CA GLU A 46 21.51 20.33 -4.67
C GLU A 46 22.67 20.19 -5.68
N GLY A 47 22.63 20.95 -6.78
CA GLY A 47 23.69 21.00 -7.80
C GLY A 47 23.33 20.46 -9.19
N VAL A 48 22.09 20.00 -9.43
CA VAL A 48 21.69 19.56 -10.78
C VAL A 48 21.62 20.74 -11.74
N ARG A 49 22.66 20.93 -12.55
CA ARG A 49 22.57 21.75 -13.76
C ARG A 49 21.79 20.95 -14.79
N ILE A 50 20.59 21.42 -15.14
CA ILE A 50 19.80 20.86 -16.26
C ILE A 50 20.53 21.18 -17.56
N ALA A 51 21.61 20.45 -17.84
CA ALA A 51 22.21 20.42 -19.16
C ALA A 51 21.24 19.65 -20.05
N GLY A 52 20.74 20.30 -21.10
CA GLY A 52 19.67 19.83 -21.97
C GLY A 52 19.74 18.33 -22.26
N HIS A 53 18.91 17.57 -21.56
CA HIS A 53 18.78 16.14 -21.79
C HIS A 53 17.93 15.94 -23.05
N SER A 54 18.43 15.12 -23.98
CA SER A 54 17.52 14.44 -24.90
C SER A 54 16.56 13.63 -24.05
N ALA A 55 15.26 13.92 -24.15
CA ALA A 55 14.23 13.28 -23.35
C ALA A 55 14.08 11.82 -23.79
N THR A 56 14.81 10.91 -23.14
CA THR A 56 14.61 9.48 -23.30
C THR A 56 13.37 9.06 -22.51
N ILE A 57 12.49 8.28 -23.15
CA ILE A 57 11.20 7.85 -22.57
C ILE A 57 11.36 6.69 -21.57
N GLU A 58 12.47 5.95 -21.71
CA GLU A 58 12.77 4.73 -20.96
C GLU A 58 12.63 4.83 -19.43
N PRO A 59 13.16 5.87 -18.74
CA PRO A 59 13.07 5.95 -17.28
C PRO A 59 11.62 6.04 -16.77
N PHE A 60 10.77 6.77 -17.50
CA PHE A 60 9.34 6.89 -17.17
C PHE A 60 8.61 5.56 -17.36
N VAL A 61 8.87 4.86 -18.48
CA VAL A 61 8.28 3.55 -18.75
C VAL A 61 8.60 2.57 -17.63
N MET A 62 9.84 2.58 -17.13
CA MET A 62 10.26 1.65 -16.08
C MET A 62 9.67 1.96 -14.71
N ILE A 63 9.49 3.25 -14.37
CA ILE A 63 8.75 3.64 -13.17
C ILE A 63 7.31 3.09 -13.22
N PHE A 64 6.61 3.28 -14.34
CA PHE A 64 5.25 2.76 -14.50
C PHE A 64 5.20 1.23 -14.53
N ALA A 65 6.17 0.57 -15.15
CA ALA A 65 6.25 -0.89 -15.16
C ALA A 65 6.44 -1.46 -13.74
N VAL A 66 7.32 -0.86 -12.93
CA VAL A 66 7.55 -1.27 -11.53
C VAL A 66 6.33 -0.97 -10.65
N ALA A 67 5.66 0.17 -10.85
CA ALA A 67 4.41 0.48 -10.18
C ALA A 67 3.30 -0.53 -10.53
N ALA A 68 3.16 -0.87 -11.82
CA ALA A 68 2.21 -1.88 -12.28
C ALA A 68 2.50 -3.26 -11.68
N ALA A 69 3.78 -3.69 -11.65
CA ALA A 69 4.19 -4.93 -11.01
C ALA A 69 3.85 -4.95 -9.51
N THR A 70 4.06 -3.83 -8.81
CA THR A 70 3.72 -3.68 -7.38
C THR A 70 2.21 -3.76 -7.15
N LEU A 71 1.40 -3.16 -8.03
CA LEU A 71 -0.06 -3.27 -7.98
C LEU A 71 -0.53 -4.70 -8.25
N LEU A 72 0.07 -5.41 -9.20
CA LEU A 72 -0.22 -6.82 -9.47
C LEU A 72 0.10 -7.70 -8.25
N LEU A 73 1.24 -7.47 -7.59
CA LEU A 73 1.58 -8.16 -6.34
C LEU A 73 0.55 -7.85 -5.24
N GLY A 74 0.12 -6.60 -5.12
CA GLY A 74 -0.96 -6.21 -4.21
C GLY A 74 -2.27 -6.93 -4.51
N LEU A 75 -2.65 -7.01 -5.78
CA LEU A 75 -3.84 -7.73 -6.24
C LEU A 75 -3.74 -9.22 -5.92
N ILE A 76 -2.61 -9.87 -6.22
CA ILE A 76 -2.37 -11.28 -5.87
C ILE A 76 -2.53 -11.48 -4.37
N THR A 77 -1.93 -10.60 -3.56
CA THR A 77 -2.02 -10.67 -2.09
C THR A 77 -3.49 -10.55 -1.61
N LEU A 78 -4.28 -9.67 -2.24
CA LEU A 78 -5.71 -9.56 -1.96
C LEU A 78 -6.49 -10.80 -2.37
N THR A 79 -6.20 -11.40 -3.53
CA THR A 79 -6.87 -12.63 -3.97
C THR A 79 -6.55 -13.84 -3.10
N LEU A 80 -5.38 -13.87 -2.46
CA LEU A 80 -5.00 -14.91 -1.50
C LEU A 80 -5.54 -14.64 -0.09
N MET A 81 -6.12 -13.46 0.17
CA MET A 81 -6.64 -13.12 1.48
C MET A 81 -7.94 -13.91 1.73
N PRO A 82 -7.99 -14.77 2.77
CA PRO A 82 -9.21 -15.53 3.06
C PRO A 82 -10.32 -14.59 3.51
N GLU A 83 -11.52 -14.85 3.01
CA GLU A 83 -12.73 -14.16 3.43
C GLU A 83 -12.99 -14.45 4.92
N LYS A 84 -13.31 -13.40 5.69
CA LYS A 84 -13.67 -13.54 7.11
C LYS A 84 -15.04 -12.93 7.34
N GLU A 85 -15.92 -13.73 7.92
CA GLU A 85 -17.26 -13.31 8.30
C GLU A 85 -17.23 -12.08 9.22
N LEU A 86 -18.29 -11.28 9.15
CA LEU A 86 -18.40 -10.03 9.88
C LEU A 86 -18.49 -10.30 11.39
N ARG A 87 -17.36 -10.20 12.11
CA ARG A 87 -17.33 -10.39 13.56
C ARG A 87 -17.90 -9.16 14.27
N GLY A 88 -19.06 -9.31 14.92
CA GLY A 88 -19.62 -8.28 15.79
C GLY A 88 -21.08 -7.91 15.56
N TYR A 89 -21.81 -8.59 14.67
CA TYR A 89 -23.27 -8.56 14.69
C TYR A 89 -23.73 -9.28 15.95
N ALA A 90 -24.23 -8.51 16.93
CA ALA A 90 -24.91 -9.09 18.07
C ALA A 90 -26.30 -9.56 17.60
N GLU A 91 -26.41 -10.84 17.25
CA GLU A 91 -27.68 -11.49 16.93
C GLU A 91 -28.70 -11.39 18.09
N ASN A 92 -28.25 -11.01 19.30
CA ASN A 92 -29.06 -10.94 20.52
C ASN A 92 -29.39 -9.50 21.01
N ALA A 93 -29.25 -8.46 20.19
CA ALA A 93 -29.46 -7.06 20.62
C ALA A 93 -30.70 -6.36 20.02
N ALA A 94 -31.62 -7.09 19.42
CA ALA A 94 -32.97 -6.56 19.16
C ALA A 94 -33.90 -7.12 20.24
N PRO A 95 -34.28 -6.34 21.28
CA PRO A 95 -35.47 -6.69 22.05
C PRO A 95 -36.62 -6.69 21.05
N MET A 96 -37.12 -7.87 20.71
CA MET A 96 -38.42 -8.02 20.07
C MET A 96 -39.41 -7.28 20.97
N LEU A 97 -39.87 -6.11 20.51
CA LEU A 97 -40.91 -5.35 21.19
C LEU A 97 -42.07 -6.32 21.44
N ALA A 98 -42.35 -6.56 22.72
CA ALA A 98 -43.54 -7.28 23.14
C ALA A 98 -44.74 -6.40 22.80
N GLU A 99 -45.53 -6.82 21.81
CA GLU A 99 -46.93 -6.44 21.67
C GLU A 99 -47.81 -7.49 22.34
#